data_AF-A0A6G3Z2W7-F1
#
_entry.id   AF-A0A6G3Z2W7-F1
#
_cell.length_a   1.000
_cell.length_b   1.000
_cell.length_c   1.000
_cell.angle_alpha   90.00
_cell.angle_beta   90.00
_cell.angle_gamma   90.00
#
_symmetry.space_group_name_H-M   'P 1'
#
loop_
_entity.id
_entity.type
_entity.pdbx_description
1 polymer ?
#
loop_
_entity_poly.entity_id
_entity_poly.type
_entity_poly.pdbx_seq_one_letter_code
_entity_poly.pdbx_strand_id
1 'polypeptide(L)'
;MQITLSAQQSKILELLSQQGGYVSLEDAIDIALVLLADEVNKQHPDANPGYLAWVEQTRLKLDAGIQAADQDALLDADNVLAQLRQKVNAAKSAST
;
A
#
# COMPACT_ATOMS: atom_id res chain seq x y z
N MET A 1 15.00 -1.01 -18.08
CA MET A 1 13.84 -0.72 -17.20
C MET A 1 13.81 0.78 -16.92
N GLN A 2 12.66 1.47 -16.97
CA GLN A 2 12.61 2.92 -16.70
C GLN A 2 11.94 3.18 -15.34
N ILE A 3 12.75 3.56 -14.36
CA ILE A 3 12.35 3.82 -12.97
C ILE A 3 12.76 5.23 -12.60
N THR A 4 11.87 5.95 -11.92
CA THR A 4 12.16 7.29 -11.40
C THR A 4 12.51 7.18 -9.92
N LEU A 5 13.75 7.53 -9.59
CA LEU A 5 14.23 7.55 -8.22
C LEU A 5 14.04 8.93 -7.61
N SER A 6 13.78 8.97 -6.30
CA SER A 6 13.86 10.21 -5.53
C SER A 6 15.30 10.72 -5.50
N ALA A 7 15.47 12.04 -5.29
CA ALA A 7 16.79 12.65 -5.17
C ALA A 7 17.67 11.99 -4.09
N GLN A 8 17.05 11.54 -2.99
CA GLN A 8 17.75 10.84 -1.92
C GLN A 8 18.23 9.45 -2.34
N GLN A 9 17.38 8.66 -3.02
CA GLN A 9 17.75 7.34 -3.53
C GLN A 9 18.89 7.43 -4.55
N SER A 10 18.83 8.40 -5.47
CA SER A 10 19.91 8.61 -6.46
C SER A 10 21.24 8.91 -5.78
N LYS A 11 21.25 9.78 -4.76
CA LYS A 11 22.47 10.15 -4.03
C LYS A 11 23.08 8.97 -3.27
N ILE A 12 22.25 8.12 -2.67
CA ILE A 12 22.71 6.91 -1.98
C ILE A 12 23.33 5.93 -2.98
N LEU A 13 22.68 5.69 -4.11
CA LEU A 13 23.18 4.75 -5.12
C LEU A 13 24.45 5.26 -5.82
N GLU A 14 24.56 6.56 -6.07
CA GLU A 14 25.79 7.17 -6.57
C GLU A 14 26.95 6.98 -5.58
N LEU A 15 26.70 7.19 -4.28
CA LEU A 15 27.71 6.98 -3.24
C LEU A 15 28.17 5.52 -3.18
N LEU A 16 27.24 4.58 -3.23
CA LEU A 16 27.53 3.14 -3.18
C LEU A 16 28.30 2.67 -4.42
N SER A 17 27.98 3.21 -5.60
CA SER A 17 28.71 2.98 -6.83
C SER A 17 30.15 3.52 -6.75
N GLN A 18 30.34 4.73 -6.22
CA GLN A 18 31.66 5.34 -6.04
C GLN A 18 32.55 4.61 -5.02
N GLN A 19 31.96 3.94 -4.04
CA GLN A 19 32.70 3.14 -3.06
C GLN A 19 33.20 1.80 -3.62
N GLY A 20 32.90 1.49 -4.89
CA GLY A 20 33.33 0.25 -5.55
C GLY A 20 32.60 -0.99 -5.04
N GLY A 21 31.52 -0.81 -4.27
CA GLY A 21 30.70 -1.92 -3.76
C GLY A 21 29.82 -2.58 -4.83
N TYR A 22 29.63 -1.91 -5.97
CA TYR A 22 28.77 -2.36 -7.06
C TYR A 22 29.39 -1.99 -8.41
N VAL A 23 29.19 -2.84 -9.42
CA VAL A 23 29.78 -2.65 -10.76
C VAL A 23 29.12 -1.49 -11.51
N SER A 24 27.84 -1.25 -11.23
CA SER A 24 27.07 -0.14 -11.80
C SER A 24 25.88 0.22 -10.90
N LEU A 25 25.21 1.34 -11.23
CA LEU A 25 23.95 1.70 -10.58
C LEU A 25 22.86 0.63 -10.80
N GLU A 26 22.84 0.03 -11.99
CA GLU A 26 21.88 -1.03 -12.35
C GLU A 26 22.14 -2.29 -11.51
N ASP A 27 23.40 -2.69 -11.37
CA ASP A 27 23.82 -3.82 -10.53
C ASP A 27 23.43 -3.63 -9.05
N ALA A 28 23.59 -2.41 -8.52
CA ALA A 28 23.15 -2.07 -7.17
C ALA A 28 21.63 -2.18 -6.99
N ILE A 29 20.86 -1.77 -8.01
CA ILE A 29 19.40 -1.84 -7.99
C ILE A 29 18.92 -3.29 -8.07
N ASP A 30 19.51 -4.10 -8.95
CA ASP A 30 19.16 -5.50 -9.12
C ASP A 30 19.40 -6.29 -7.83
N ILE A 31 20.56 -6.08 -7.18
CA ILE A 31 20.88 -6.70 -5.89
C ILE A 31 19.90 -6.24 -4.81
N ALA A 32 19.57 -4.94 -4.76
CA ALA A 32 18.61 -4.41 -3.79
C ALA A 32 17.21 -5.04 -3.96
N LEU A 33 16.76 -5.25 -5.19
CA LEU A 33 15.48 -5.89 -5.49
C LEU A 33 15.47 -7.37 -5.09
N VAL A 34 16.57 -8.10 -5.31
CA VAL A 34 16.70 -9.49 -4.85
C VAL A 34 16.67 -9.58 -3.33
N LEU A 35 17.40 -8.70 -2.64
CA LEU A 35 17.39 -8.65 -1.16
C LEU A 35 16.01 -8.30 -0.61
N LEU A 36 15.30 -7.37 -1.25
CA LEU A 36 13.94 -7.03 -0.87
C LEU A 36 13.00 -8.22 -1.04
N ALA A 37 13.10 -8.95 -2.14
CA ALA A 37 12.28 -10.14 -2.39
C ALA A 37 12.58 -11.26 -1.37
N ASP A 38 13.85 -11.47 -1.01
CA ASP A 38 14.24 -12.43 0.02
C ASP A 38 13.73 -12.03 1.41
N GLU A 39 13.79 -10.74 1.76
CA GLU A 39 13.25 -10.23 3.02
C GLU A 39 11.73 -10.38 3.09
N VAL A 40 11.01 -10.08 1.99
CA VAL A 40 9.55 -10.28 1.92
C VAL A 40 9.20 -11.76 2.14
N ASN A 41 9.97 -12.68 1.52
CA ASN A 41 9.78 -14.12 1.74
C ASN A 41 10.11 -14.55 3.17
N LYS A 42 11.13 -13.96 3.82
CA LYS A 42 11.48 -14.26 5.21
C LYS A 42 10.46 -13.76 6.22
N GLN A 43 9.93 -12.55 6.02
CA GLN A 43 8.90 -11.97 6.89
C GLN A 43 7.57 -12.70 6.73
N HIS A 44 7.33 -13.25 5.54
CA HIS A 44 6.09 -13.94 5.22
C HIS A 44 6.35 -15.28 4.51
N PRO A 45 6.91 -16.28 5.23
CA PRO A 45 7.36 -17.55 4.63
C PRO A 45 6.21 -18.37 4.02
N ASP A 46 4.99 -18.15 4.50
CA ASP A 46 3.77 -18.80 3.98
C ASP A 46 2.88 -17.84 3.17
N ALA A 47 3.34 -16.62 2.89
CA ALA A 47 2.54 -15.67 2.13
C ALA A 47 2.48 -16.02 0.66
N ASN A 48 1.37 -16.61 0.28
CA ASN A 48 0.96 -16.59 -1.12
C ASN A 48 0.64 -15.15 -1.56
N PRO A 49 0.67 -14.87 -2.88
CA PRO A 49 0.35 -13.54 -3.42
C PRO A 49 -1.01 -12.99 -2.98
N GLY A 50 -1.99 -13.86 -2.69
CA GLY A 50 -3.31 -13.48 -2.19
C GLY A 50 -3.26 -12.92 -0.77
N TYR A 51 -2.41 -13.46 0.11
CA TYR A 51 -2.20 -12.94 1.45
C TYR A 51 -1.56 -11.54 1.40
N LEU A 52 -0.52 -11.34 0.60
CA LEU A 52 0.13 -10.03 0.46
C LEU A 52 -0.83 -8.99 -0.11
N ALA A 53 -1.64 -9.35 -1.11
CA ALA A 53 -2.67 -8.47 -1.65
C ALA A 53 -3.72 -8.10 -0.60
N TRP A 54 -4.14 -9.05 0.24
CA TRP A 54 -5.06 -8.79 1.35
C TRP A 54 -4.46 -7.87 2.41
N VAL A 55 -3.18 -8.06 2.78
CA VAL A 55 -2.47 -7.19 3.73
C VAL A 55 -2.43 -5.76 3.20
N GLU A 56 -2.05 -5.56 1.94
CA GLU A 56 -1.97 -4.22 1.35
C GLU A 56 -3.35 -3.55 1.25
N GLN A 57 -4.38 -4.29 0.83
CA GLN A 57 -5.75 -3.78 0.83
C GLN A 57 -6.23 -3.39 2.24
N THR A 58 -5.85 -4.16 3.25
CA THR A 58 -6.21 -3.89 4.65
C THR A 58 -5.50 -2.65 5.16
N ARG A 59 -4.21 -2.51 4.85
CA ARG A 59 -3.42 -1.32 5.18
C ARG A 59 -4.04 -0.06 4.60
N LEU A 60 -4.39 -0.06 3.31
CA LEU A 60 -5.04 1.07 2.65
C LEU A 60 -6.39 1.44 3.28
N LYS A 61 -7.21 0.46 3.68
CA LYS A 61 -8.48 0.71 4.37
C LYS A 61 -8.27 1.29 5.76
N LEU A 62 -7.24 0.85 6.47
CA LEU A 62 -6.89 1.38 7.78
C LEU A 62 -6.40 2.84 7.67
N ASP A 63 -5.49 3.12 6.72
CA ASP A 63 -4.99 4.48 6.47
C ASP A 63 -6.15 5.44 6.15
N ALA A 64 -7.09 5.02 5.31
CA ALA A 64 -8.29 5.79 5.01
C ALA A 64 -9.18 6.01 6.24
N GLY A 65 -9.32 4.99 7.11
CA GLY A 65 -10.05 5.08 8.36
C GLY A 65 -9.43 6.06 9.34
N ILE A 66 -8.09 6.05 9.48
CA ILE A 66 -7.33 6.99 10.31
C ILE A 66 -7.52 8.42 9.79
N GLN A 67 -7.34 8.64 8.48
CA GLN A 67 -7.55 9.97 7.88
C GLN A 67 -8.98 10.49 8.07
N ALA A 68 -9.99 9.62 7.96
CA ALA A 68 -11.37 10.00 8.21
C ALA A 68 -11.62 10.36 9.69
N ALA A 69 -11.01 9.63 10.63
CA ALA A 69 -11.10 9.92 12.05
C ALA A 69 -10.43 11.26 12.41
N ASP A 70 -9.28 11.58 11.83
CA ASP A 70 -8.58 12.85 12.02
C ASP A 70 -9.39 14.06 11.52
N GLN A 71 -10.32 13.85 10.60
CA GLN A 71 -11.22 14.89 10.05
C GLN A 71 -12.54 15.00 10.81
N ASP A 72 -12.66 14.38 12.00
CA ASP A 72 -13.89 14.31 12.80
C ASP A 72 -15.09 13.70 12.06
N ALA A 73 -14.83 12.92 10.99
CA ALA A 73 -15.85 12.20 10.23
C ALA A 73 -16.29 10.90 10.94
N LEU A 74 -16.43 10.94 12.27
CA LEU A 74 -16.96 9.83 13.04
C LEU A 74 -18.43 9.63 12.69
N LEU A 75 -18.73 8.43 12.20
CA LEU A 75 -20.08 8.05 11.83
C LEU A 75 -20.86 7.60 13.08
N ASP A 76 -21.97 8.28 13.35
CA ASP A 76 -22.95 7.83 14.32
C ASP A 76 -23.75 6.63 13.79
N ALA A 77 -23.84 5.57 14.59
CA ALA A 77 -24.40 4.29 14.16
C ALA A 77 -25.89 4.40 13.83
N ASP A 78 -26.66 5.17 14.60
CA ASP A 78 -28.10 5.34 14.38
C ASP A 78 -28.37 6.12 13.09
N ASN A 79 -27.60 7.18 12.84
CA ASN A 79 -27.65 7.93 11.59
C ASN A 79 -27.28 7.06 10.38
N VAL A 80 -26.23 6.24 10.46
CA VAL A 80 -25.85 5.31 9.39
C VAL A 80 -26.97 4.31 9.12
N LEU A 81 -27.57 3.75 10.17
CA LEU A 81 -28.65 2.77 10.05
C LEU A 81 -29.88 3.39 9.37
N ALA A 82 -30.23 4.62 9.72
CA ALA A 82 -31.32 5.36 9.10
C ALA A 82 -31.08 5.60 7.61
N GLN A 83 -29.86 6.04 7.23
CA GLN A 83 -29.48 6.25 5.84
C GLN A 83 -29.50 4.96 5.02
N LEU A 84 -29.04 3.85 5.59
CA LEU A 84 -29.07 2.54 4.93
C LEU A 84 -30.51 2.08 4.66
N ARG A 85 -31.41 2.23 5.63
CA ARG A 85 -32.84 1.93 5.46
C ARG A 85 -33.47 2.78 4.36
N GLN A 86 -33.15 4.07 4.32
CA GLN A 86 -33.64 4.97 3.27
C GLN A 86 -33.15 4.54 1.88
N LYS A 87 -31.87 4.19 1.74
CA LYS A 87 -31.31 3.69 0.46
C LYS A 87 -32.02 2.42 -0.02
N VAL A 88 -32.28 1.48 0.90
CA VAL A 88 -33.00 0.24 0.57
C VAL A 88 -34.43 0.53 0.12
N ASN A 89 -35.14 1.42 0.81
CA ASN A 89 -36.50 1.79 0.44
C ASN A 89 -36.54 2.49 -0.92
N ALA A 90 -35.61 3.40 -1.20
CA ALA A 90 -35.49 4.06 -2.50
C ALA A 90 -35.23 3.05 -3.63
N ALA A 91 -34.33 2.08 -3.43
CA ALA A 91 -34.05 1.03 -4.40
C ALA A 91 -35.29 0.15 -4.69
N LYS A 92 -36.09 -0.16 -3.67
CA LYS A 92 -37.35 -0.90 -3.83
C LYS A 92 -38.36 -0.10 -4.65
N SER A 93 -38.57 1.17 -4.32
CA SER A 93 -39.50 2.05 -5.05
C SER A 93 -39.09 2.28 -6.50
N ALA A 94 -37.80 2.29 -6.81
CA ALA A 94 -37.29 2.44 -8.18
C ALA A 94 -37.36 1.14 -9.02
N SER A 95 -37.56 -0.01 -8.38
CA SER A 95 -37.70 -1.33 -9.02
C SER A 95 -39.16 -1.70 -9.32
N THR A 96 -40.11 -0.81 -9.01
CA THR A 96 -41.56 -1.02 -9.21
C THR A 96 -42.06 -0.06 -10.29
#